data_AF-A0A935FJX0-F1
#
_entry.id   AF-A0A935FJX0-F1
#
_cell.length_a   1.000
_cell.length_b   1.000
_cell.length_c   1.000
_cell.angle_alpha   90.00
_cell.angle_beta   90.00
_cell.angle_gamma   90.00
#
_symmetry.space_group_name_H-M   'P 1'
#
loop_
_entity.id
_entity.type
_entity.pdbx_description
1 polymer ?
#
loop_
_entity_poly.entity_id
_entity_poly.type
_entity_poly.pdbx_seq_one_letter_code
_entity_poly.pdbx_strand_id
1 'polypeptide(L)'
;MERSAGALQALIQLKQCGVAAAQHRLVEAAAELARAAESLATVERGRDDAETALAARVTAAREPPRSAAALVAEQCYRERLERELQGWADRAVVAGRECAAARSREEQAQRALAAAQSELRAFERHRERQERAARRRLELIDERRLDDLRVRAGDSAAQRKRVPTGR
;
A
#
# COMPACT_ATOMS: atom_id res chain seq x y z
N MET A 1 -36.64 -2.25 2.84
CA MET A 1 -35.42 -2.52 2.03
C MET A 1 -34.45 -1.33 1.99
N GLU A 2 -34.90 -0.09 2.19
CA GLU A 2 -34.02 1.10 2.11
C GLU A 2 -32.94 1.16 3.22
N ARG A 3 -33.26 0.73 4.44
CA ARG A 3 -32.32 0.75 5.58
C ARG A 3 -31.08 -0.13 5.37
N SER A 4 -31.22 -1.27 4.68
CA SER A 4 -30.09 -2.19 4.42
C SER A 4 -29.17 -1.70 3.30
N ALA A 5 -29.72 -1.03 2.29
CA ALA A 5 -28.93 -0.44 1.20
C ALA A 5 -28.11 0.77 1.71
N GLY A 6 -28.71 1.63 2.53
CA GLY A 6 -28.02 2.75 3.16
C GLY A 6 -26.88 2.31 4.10
N ALA A 7 -27.12 1.26 4.91
CA ALA A 7 -26.08 0.72 5.79
C ALA A 7 -24.88 0.14 5.03
N LEU A 8 -25.13 -0.59 3.93
CA LEU A 8 -24.07 -1.15 3.09
C LEU A 8 -23.26 -0.05 2.39
N GLN A 9 -23.93 0.99 1.89
CA GLN A 9 -23.26 2.13 1.28
C GLN A 9 -22.36 2.88 2.28
N ALA A 10 -22.81 3.07 3.52
CA ALA A 10 -22.00 3.65 4.59
C ALA A 10 -20.76 2.80 4.92
N LEU A 11 -20.91 1.46 4.95
CA LEU A 11 -19.78 0.56 5.15
C LEU A 11 -18.76 0.63 4.00
N ILE A 12 -19.23 0.74 2.75
CA ILE A 12 -18.36 0.93 1.58
C ILE A 12 -17.58 2.23 1.70
N GLN A 13 -18.23 3.34 2.07
CA GLN A 13 -17.55 4.62 2.30
C GLN A 13 -16.49 4.52 3.39
N LEU A 14 -16.80 3.85 4.50
CA LEU A 14 -15.83 3.61 5.57
C LEU A 14 -14.62 2.79 5.05
N LYS A 15 -14.85 1.78 4.22
CA LYS A 15 -13.77 0.99 3.60
C LYS A 15 -12.94 1.81 2.60
N GLN A 16 -13.56 2.71 1.85
CA GLN A 16 -12.84 3.65 0.97
C GLN A 16 -11.93 4.59 1.78
N CYS A 17 -12.42 5.13 2.90
CA CYS A 17 -11.58 5.89 3.84
C CYS A 17 -10.42 5.05 4.38
N GLY A 18 -10.68 3.77 4.72
CA GLY A 18 -9.64 2.84 5.14
C GLY A 18 -8.56 2.59 4.09
N VAL A 19 -8.94 2.45 2.81
CA VAL A 19 -8.00 2.33 1.68
C VAL A 19 -7.17 3.60 1.53
N ALA A 20 -7.80 4.78 1.59
CA ALA A 20 -7.10 6.06 1.50
C ALA A 20 -6.09 6.24 2.65
N ALA A 21 -6.46 5.86 3.87
CA ALA A 21 -5.56 5.88 5.02
C ALA A 21 -4.39 4.90 4.86
N ALA A 22 -4.62 3.70 4.32
CA ALA A 22 -3.57 2.73 4.04
C ALA A 22 -2.62 3.21 2.93
N GLN A 23 -3.14 3.88 1.90
CA GLN A 23 -2.34 4.53 0.85
C GLN A 23 -1.43 5.61 1.44
N HIS A 24 -1.97 6.47 2.31
CA HIS A 24 -1.18 7.51 2.96
C HIS A 24 0.00 6.91 3.75
N ARG A 25 -0.26 5.89 4.57
CA ARG A 25 0.78 5.20 5.34
C ARG A 25 1.85 4.57 4.44
N LEU A 26 1.46 4.02 3.29
CA LEU A 26 2.40 3.48 2.32
C LEU A 26 3.31 4.58 1.75
N VAL A 27 2.76 5.75 1.42
CA VAL A 27 3.55 6.91 0.96
C VAL A 27 4.53 7.37 2.04
N GLU A 28 4.09 7.47 3.29
CA GLU A 28 4.95 7.83 4.42
C GLU A 28 6.09 6.82 4.61
N ALA A 29 5.78 5.52 4.59
CA ALA A 29 6.77 4.45 4.74
C ALA A 29 7.78 4.44 3.57
N ALA A 30 7.32 4.68 2.34
CA ALA A 30 8.19 4.80 1.17
C ALA A 30 9.13 6.02 1.29
N ALA A 31 8.63 7.15 1.81
CA ALA A 31 9.45 8.33 2.06
C ALA A 31 10.49 8.09 3.18
N GLU A 32 10.13 7.35 4.23
CA GLU A 32 11.09 6.91 5.26
C GLU A 32 12.18 6.01 4.68
N LEU A 33 11.81 5.03 3.85
CA LEU A 33 12.76 4.16 3.17
C LEU A 33 13.70 4.94 2.27
N ALA A 34 13.20 5.91 1.51
CA ALA A 34 14.02 6.76 0.66
C ALA A 34 15.07 7.53 1.48
N ARG A 35 14.67 8.15 2.59
CA ARG A 35 15.59 8.86 3.50
C ARG A 35 16.64 7.92 4.11
N ALA A 36 16.23 6.74 4.54
CA ALA A 36 17.14 5.75 5.13
C ALA A 36 18.14 5.22 4.09
N ALA A 37 17.69 4.98 2.85
CA ALA A 37 18.55 4.57 1.75
C ALA A 37 19.56 5.66 1.35
N GLU A 38 19.15 6.93 1.33
CA GLU A 38 20.04 8.05 1.06
C GLU A 38 21.10 8.23 2.17
N SER A 39 20.70 8.07 3.43
CA SER A 39 21.63 8.09 4.57
C SER A 39 22.66 6.96 4.46
N LEU A 40 22.21 5.73 4.16
CA LEU A 40 23.10 4.60 3.93
C LEU A 40 24.09 4.87 2.79
N ALA A 41 23.61 5.36 1.65
CA ALA A 41 24.46 5.67 0.50
C ALA A 41 25.52 6.74 0.82
N THR A 42 25.18 7.72 1.65
CA THR A 42 26.13 8.75 2.11
C THR A 42 27.20 8.17 3.02
N VAL A 43 26.80 7.27 3.93
CA VAL A 43 27.73 6.58 4.85
C VAL A 43 28.65 5.63 4.09
N GLU A 44 28.14 4.88 3.13
CA GLU A 44 28.93 3.99 2.26
C GLU A 44 29.93 4.79 1.43
N ARG A 45 29.53 5.93 0.86
CA ARG A 45 30.46 6.80 0.13
C ARG A 45 31.58 7.33 1.02
N GLY A 46 31.25 7.79 2.23
CA GLY A 46 32.27 8.25 3.19
C GLY A 46 33.25 7.15 3.60
N ARG A 47 32.76 5.91 3.70
CA ARG A 47 33.60 4.72 3.91
C ARG A 47 34.53 4.49 2.72
N ASP A 48 34.01 4.48 1.50
CA ASP A 48 34.80 4.24 0.27
C ASP A 48 35.89 5.31 0.09
N ASP A 49 35.57 6.58 0.40
CA ASP A 49 36.53 7.69 0.38
C ASP A 49 37.66 7.45 1.40
N ALA A 50 37.33 6.99 2.60
CA ALA A 50 38.31 6.66 3.64
C ALA A 50 39.15 5.43 3.26
N GLU A 51 38.56 4.41 2.62
CA GLU A 51 39.27 3.21 2.14
C GLU A 51 40.27 3.61 1.04
N THR A 52 39.84 4.49 0.12
CA THR A 52 40.68 5.03 -0.95
C THR A 52 41.85 5.85 -0.38
N ALA A 53 41.60 6.71 0.61
CA ALA A 53 42.64 7.49 1.27
C ALA A 53 43.68 6.60 1.97
N LEU A 54 43.23 5.54 2.66
CA LEU A 54 44.13 4.57 3.28
C LEU A 54 44.97 3.82 2.23
N ALA A 55 44.35 3.35 1.15
CA ALA A 55 45.05 2.65 0.07
C ALA A 55 46.11 3.53 -0.61
N ALA A 56 45.78 4.79 -0.87
CA ALA A 56 46.73 5.76 -1.42
C ALA A 56 47.93 5.96 -0.49
N ARG A 57 47.70 6.00 0.83
CA ARG A 57 48.77 6.15 1.82
C ARG A 57 49.67 4.94 1.93
N VAL A 58 49.08 3.74 1.98
CA VAL A 58 49.85 2.49 1.97
C VAL A 58 50.71 2.39 0.70
N THR A 59 50.20 2.88 -0.43
CA THR A 59 50.95 2.92 -1.69
C THR A 59 52.10 3.93 -1.63
N ALA A 60 51.87 5.14 -1.09
CA ALA A 60 52.89 6.17 -0.92
C ALA A 60 53.99 5.76 0.08
N ALA A 61 53.65 4.97 1.10
CA ALA A 61 54.59 4.46 2.10
C ALA A 61 55.58 3.40 1.56
N ARG A 62 55.52 3.06 0.26
CA ARG A 62 56.53 2.23 -0.41
C ARG A 62 57.86 2.96 -0.61
N GLU A 63 57.88 4.29 -0.50
CA GLU A 63 59.13 5.06 -0.44
C GLU A 63 59.73 5.00 0.97
N PRO A 64 61.06 4.83 1.12
CA PRO A 64 61.69 4.81 2.44
C PRO A 64 61.48 6.16 3.14
N PRO A 65 61.12 6.16 4.44
CA PRO A 65 60.87 7.37 5.18
C PRO A 65 62.13 8.24 5.25
N ARG A 66 62.00 9.52 4.90
CA ARG A 66 63.12 10.47 4.86
C ARG A 66 63.70 10.79 6.25
N SER A 67 62.98 10.47 7.32
CA SER A 67 63.42 10.61 8.72
C SER A 67 62.58 9.76 9.66
N ALA A 68 63.08 9.54 10.90
CA ALA A 68 62.30 8.89 11.96
C ALA A 68 61.02 9.67 12.32
N ALA A 69 61.07 11.00 12.28
CA ALA A 69 59.89 11.85 12.50
C ALA A 69 58.83 11.66 11.40
N ALA A 70 59.26 11.49 10.14
CA ALA A 70 58.35 11.20 9.02
C ALA A 70 57.68 9.82 9.19
N LEU A 71 58.42 8.82 9.66
CA LEU A 71 57.87 7.49 9.95
C LEU A 71 56.78 7.54 11.04
N VAL A 72 57.05 8.25 12.14
CA VAL A 72 56.07 8.41 13.23
C VAL A 72 54.83 9.17 12.75
N ALA A 73 55.01 10.23 11.95
CA ALA A 73 53.88 10.99 11.40
C ALA A 73 52.99 10.12 10.50
N GLU A 74 53.57 9.29 9.63
CA GLU A 74 52.81 8.37 8.78
C GLU A 74 52.11 7.28 9.60
N GLN A 75 52.74 6.75 10.66
CA GLN A 75 52.07 5.80 11.57
C GLN A 75 50.86 6.43 12.27
N CYS A 76 51.02 7.62 12.85
CA CYS A 76 49.92 8.34 13.48
C CYS A 76 48.77 8.65 12.50
N TYR A 77 49.09 9.02 11.26
CA TYR A 77 48.08 9.29 10.24
C TYR A 77 47.35 8.02 9.80
N ARG A 78 48.07 6.90 9.64
CA ARG A 78 47.47 5.60 9.32
C ARG A 78 46.51 5.15 10.42
N GLU A 79 46.92 5.22 11.68
CA GLU A 79 46.06 4.88 12.83
C GLU A 79 44.80 5.76 12.86
N ARG A 80 44.93 7.05 12.51
CA ARG A 80 43.77 7.95 12.41
C ARG A 80 42.79 7.49 11.32
N LEU A 81 43.30 7.13 10.14
CA LEU A 81 42.47 6.63 9.02
C LEU A 81 41.81 5.29 9.35
N GLU A 82 42.53 4.38 10.01
CA GLU A 82 41.97 3.10 10.47
C GLU A 82 40.81 3.31 11.47
N ARG A 83 40.96 4.26 12.41
CA ARG A 83 39.87 4.63 13.34
C ARG A 83 38.69 5.28 12.62
N GLU A 84 38.96 6.14 11.64
CA GLU A 84 37.94 6.79 10.84
C GLU A 84 37.12 5.75 10.03
N LEU A 85 37.81 4.79 9.41
CA LEU A 85 37.19 3.66 8.72
C LEU A 85 36.32 2.81 9.63
N GLN A 86 36.80 2.51 10.85
CA GLN A 86 35.98 1.80 11.83
C GLN A 86 34.72 2.61 12.17
N GLY A 87 34.85 3.92 12.37
CA GLY A 87 33.70 4.80 12.60
C GLY A 87 32.70 4.81 11.45
N TRP A 88 33.17 4.78 10.19
CA TRP A 88 32.30 4.64 9.02
C TRP A 88 31.64 3.27 8.94
N ALA A 89 32.36 2.19 9.25
CA ALA A 89 31.81 0.84 9.28
C ALA A 89 30.69 0.72 10.33
N ASP A 90 30.87 1.28 11.53
CA ASP A 90 29.86 1.28 12.59
C ASP A 90 28.60 2.05 12.14
N ARG A 91 28.78 3.22 11.50
CA ARG A 91 27.66 3.99 10.92
C ARG A 91 26.95 3.22 9.82
N ALA A 92 27.68 2.48 8.97
CA ALA A 92 27.10 1.72 7.87
C ALA A 92 26.20 0.60 8.40
N VAL A 93 26.61 -0.06 9.48
CA VAL A 93 25.78 -1.06 10.17
C VAL A 93 24.49 -0.43 10.70
N VAL A 94 24.56 0.75 11.33
CA VAL A 94 23.37 1.45 11.85
C VAL A 94 22.45 1.86 10.71
N ALA A 95 22.96 2.57 9.71
CA ALA A 95 22.18 3.03 8.56
C ALA A 95 21.58 1.84 7.78
N GLY A 96 22.31 0.73 7.66
CA GLY A 96 21.83 -0.49 7.03
C GLY A 96 20.66 -1.13 7.79
N ARG A 97 20.72 -1.16 9.13
CA ARG A 97 19.61 -1.61 9.98
C ARG A 97 18.39 -0.70 9.88
N GLU A 98 18.59 0.61 9.85
CA GLU A 98 17.51 1.58 9.67
C GLU A 98 16.84 1.43 8.31
N CYS A 99 17.62 1.26 7.24
CA CYS A 99 17.11 1.01 5.89
C CYS A 99 16.32 -0.31 5.82
N ALA A 100 16.84 -1.38 6.41
CA ALA A 100 16.13 -2.66 6.49
C ALA A 100 14.81 -2.56 7.29
N ALA A 101 14.82 -1.82 8.41
CA ALA A 101 13.62 -1.59 9.20
C ALA A 101 12.58 -0.76 8.44
N ALA A 102 13.00 0.31 7.75
CA ALA A 102 12.13 1.13 6.91
C ALA A 102 11.53 0.32 5.76
N ARG A 103 12.32 -0.55 5.12
CA ARG A 103 11.84 -1.48 4.09
C ARG A 103 10.78 -2.43 4.62
N SER A 104 10.99 -2.99 5.81
CA SER A 104 9.99 -3.85 6.44
C SER A 104 8.66 -3.12 6.70
N ARG A 105 8.71 -1.84 7.12
CA ARG A 105 7.50 -1.01 7.30
C ARG A 105 6.79 -0.75 5.98
N GLU A 106 7.54 -0.47 4.93
CA GLU A 106 7.01 -0.26 3.58
C GLU A 106 6.29 -1.51 3.07
N GLU A 107 6.92 -2.68 3.19
CA GLU A 107 6.32 -3.98 2.82
C GLU A 107 5.05 -4.28 3.64
N GLN A 108 5.06 -3.95 4.95
CA GLN A 108 3.87 -4.08 5.79
C GLN A 108 2.74 -3.15 5.35
N ALA A 109 3.06 -1.90 5.01
CA ALA A 109 2.09 -0.92 4.51
C ALA A 109 1.50 -1.35 3.15
N GLN A 110 2.32 -1.91 2.25
CA GLN A 110 1.85 -2.49 0.99
C GLN A 110 0.84 -3.63 1.23
N ARG A 111 1.16 -4.57 2.14
CA ARG A 111 0.27 -5.67 2.50
C ARG A 111 -1.04 -5.16 3.11
N ALA A 112 -0.96 -4.16 3.99
CA ALA A 112 -2.14 -3.54 4.60
C ALA A 112 -3.03 -2.86 3.55
N LEU A 113 -2.44 -2.18 2.57
CA LEU A 113 -3.18 -1.57 1.46
C LEU A 113 -3.86 -2.64 0.60
N ALA A 114 -3.14 -3.70 0.23
CA ALA A 114 -3.71 -4.80 -0.54
C ALA A 114 -4.89 -5.46 0.19
N ALA A 115 -4.76 -5.68 1.50
CA ALA A 115 -5.84 -6.19 2.34
C ALA A 115 -7.05 -5.24 2.33
N ALA A 116 -6.85 -3.94 2.59
CA ALA A 116 -7.92 -2.94 2.59
C ALA A 116 -8.66 -2.88 1.23
N GLN A 117 -7.92 -2.93 0.13
CA GLN A 117 -8.51 -2.96 -1.22
C GLN A 117 -9.30 -4.25 -1.47
N SER A 118 -8.80 -5.39 -1.01
CA SER A 118 -9.50 -6.67 -1.15
C SER A 118 -10.82 -6.69 -0.38
N GLU A 119 -10.85 -6.11 0.81
CA GLU A 119 -12.05 -5.95 1.63
C GLU A 119 -13.05 -5.03 0.95
N LEU A 120 -12.62 -3.86 0.49
CA LEU A 120 -13.49 -2.93 -0.24
C LEU A 120 -14.17 -3.62 -1.44
N ARG A 121 -13.39 -4.33 -2.26
CA ARG A 121 -13.94 -5.10 -3.40
C ARG A 121 -14.94 -6.16 -2.95
N ALA A 122 -14.76 -6.78 -1.77
CA ALA A 122 -15.71 -7.74 -1.25
C ALA A 122 -17.06 -7.09 -0.90
N PHE A 123 -17.03 -5.89 -0.29
CA PHE A 123 -18.23 -5.10 -0.01
C PHE A 123 -18.92 -4.63 -1.29
N GLU A 124 -18.16 -4.17 -2.29
CA GLU A 124 -18.70 -3.77 -3.60
C GLU A 124 -19.40 -4.94 -4.31
N ARG A 125 -18.77 -6.12 -4.34
CA ARG A 125 -19.40 -7.36 -4.85
C ARG A 125 -20.64 -7.76 -4.06
N HIS A 126 -20.69 -7.47 -2.76
CA HIS A 126 -21.90 -7.74 -1.96
C HIS A 126 -23.02 -6.78 -2.34
N ARG A 127 -22.72 -5.50 -2.55
CA ARG A 127 -23.68 -4.49 -3.02
C ARG A 127 -24.26 -4.86 -4.39
N GLU A 128 -23.42 -5.21 -5.35
CA GLU A 128 -23.88 -5.65 -6.67
C GLU A 128 -24.81 -6.87 -6.59
N ARG A 129 -24.51 -7.82 -5.70
CA ARG A 129 -25.37 -8.99 -5.47
C ARG A 129 -26.73 -8.59 -4.87
N GLN A 130 -26.76 -7.65 -3.92
CA GLN A 130 -28.00 -7.12 -3.37
C GLN A 130 -28.82 -6.38 -4.44
N GLU A 131 -28.19 -5.55 -5.26
CA GLU A 131 -28.85 -4.82 -6.34
C GLU A 131 -29.45 -5.76 -7.38
N ARG A 132 -28.70 -6.78 -7.82
CA ARG A 132 -29.21 -7.82 -8.75
C ARG A 132 -30.36 -8.62 -8.15
N ALA A 133 -30.31 -8.91 -6.85
CA ALA A 133 -31.41 -9.60 -6.17
C ALA A 133 -32.65 -8.71 -6.03
N ALA A 134 -32.47 -7.42 -5.75
CA ALA A 134 -33.56 -6.45 -5.67
C ALA A 134 -34.24 -6.24 -7.04
N ARG A 135 -33.47 -6.09 -8.12
CA ARG A 135 -33.99 -5.98 -9.49
C ARG A 135 -34.84 -7.18 -9.88
N ARG A 136 -34.33 -8.39 -9.66
CA ARG A 136 -35.09 -9.64 -9.91
C ARG A 136 -36.38 -9.73 -9.11
N ARG A 137 -36.38 -9.25 -7.86
CA ARG A 137 -37.62 -9.21 -7.04
C ARG A 137 -38.64 -8.22 -7.61
N LEU A 138 -38.21 -7.07 -8.11
CA LEU A 138 -39.09 -6.08 -8.73
C LEU A 138 -39.69 -6.62 -10.04
N GLU A 139 -38.87 -7.21 -10.90
CA GLU A 139 -39.31 -7.88 -12.13
C GLU A 139 -40.41 -8.92 -11.85
N LEU A 140 -40.20 -9.79 -10.85
CA LEU A 140 -41.20 -10.79 -10.44
C LEU A 140 -42.49 -10.18 -9.88
N ILE A 141 -42.40 -9.03 -9.19
CA ILE A 141 -43.59 -8.32 -8.68
C ILE A 141 -44.37 -7.73 -9.85
N ASP A 142 -43.69 -7.14 -10.83
CA ASP A 142 -44.30 -6.54 -12.00
C ASP A 142 -44.95 -7.60 -12.89
N GLU A 143 -44.30 -8.75 -13.11
CA GLU A 143 -44.89 -9.90 -13.81
C GLU A 143 -46.18 -10.37 -13.13
N ARG A 144 -46.17 -10.57 -11.81
CA ARG A 144 -47.36 -10.96 -11.05
C ARG A 144 -48.49 -9.93 -11.16
N ARG A 145 -48.17 -8.64 -11.09
CA ARG A 145 -49.15 -7.56 -11.25
C ARG A 145 -49.77 -7.57 -12.65
N LEU A 146 -48.98 -7.82 -13.69
CA LEU A 146 -49.47 -7.93 -15.06
C LEU A 146 -50.40 -9.14 -15.22
N ASP A 147 -50.05 -10.28 -14.63
CA ASP A 147 -50.89 -11.48 -14.66
C ASP A 147 -52.22 -11.27 -13.91
N ASP A 148 -52.18 -10.65 -12.73
CA ASP A 148 -53.40 -10.28 -11.97
C ASP A 148 -54.31 -9.36 -12.78
N LEU A 149 -53.74 -8.37 -13.48
CA LEU A 149 -54.50 -7.47 -14.35
C LEU A 149 -55.11 -8.20 -15.54
N ARG A 150 -54.40 -9.15 -16.15
CA ARG A 150 -54.91 -9.98 -17.25
C ARG A 150 -56.08 -10.85 -16.81
N VAL A 151 -55.99 -11.50 -15.64
CA VAL A 151 -57.09 -12.31 -15.09
C VAL A 151 -58.32 -11.44 -14.88
N ARG A 152 -58.19 -10.28 -14.21
CA ARG A 152 -59.31 -9.34 -13.98
C ARG A 152 -59.93 -8.83 -15.28
N ALA A 153 -59.11 -8.56 -16.30
CA ALA A 153 -59.60 -8.14 -17.62
C ALA A 153 -60.36 -9.27 -18.35
N GLY A 154 -59.87 -10.51 -18.26
CA GLY A 154 -60.52 -11.71 -18.80
C GLY A 154 -61.88 -11.97 -18.14
N ASP A 155 -61.94 -11.89 -16.81
CA ASP A 155 -63.19 -12.03 -16.04
C ASP A 155 -64.20 -10.94 -16.39
N SER A 156 -63.72 -9.69 -16.54
CA SER A 156 -64.55 -8.55 -16.96
C SER A 156 -65.10 -8.73 -18.38
N ALA A 157 -64.32 -9.28 -19.31
CA ALA A 157 -64.77 -9.57 -20.66
C ALA A 157 -65.79 -10.72 -20.69
N ALA A 158 -65.60 -11.75 -19.85
CA ALA A 158 -66.53 -12.86 -19.70
C ALA A 158 -67.86 -12.42 -19.08
N GLN A 159 -67.86 -11.45 -18.15
CA GLN A 159 -69.07 -10.87 -17.56
C GLN A 159 -69.87 -10.04 -18.57
N ARG A 160 -69.22 -9.20 -19.39
CA ARG A 160 -69.91 -8.41 -20.43
C ARG A 160 -70.63 -9.27 -21.47
N LYS A 161 -70.10 -10.46 -21.79
CA LYS A 161 -70.74 -11.40 -22.73
C LYS A 161 -71.95 -12.15 -22.14
N ARG A 162 -72.15 -12.10 -20.81
CA ARG A 162 -73.27 -12.78 -20.12
C ARG A 162 -74.45 -11.86 -19.82
N VAL A 163 -74.38 -10.56 -20.15
CA VAL A 163 -75.53 -9.66 -20.04
C VAL A 163 -76.48 -9.95 -21.20
N PRO A 164 -77.69 -10.51 -20.97
CA PRO A 164 -78.67 -10.65 -22.03
C PRO A 164 -79.16 -9.25 -22.37
N THR A 165 -78.97 -8.81 -23.61
CA THR A 165 -79.71 -7.67 -24.16
C THR A 165 -81.18 -8.09 -24.28
N GLY A 166 -81.93 -7.92 -23.19
CA GLY A 166 -83.37 -8.14 -23.15
C GLY A 166 -84.06 -7.18 -24.12
N ARG A 167 -84.83 -7.75 -25.06
CA ARG A 167 -85.89 -7.06 -25.79
C ARG A 167 -87.12 -6.92 -24.89
#